data_AF-A0AAU8BU51-F1
#
_entry.id   AF-A0AAU8BU51-F1
#
_cell.length_a   1.000
_cell.length_b   1.000
_cell.length_c   1.000
_cell.angle_alpha   90.00
_cell.angle_beta   90.00
_cell.angle_gamma   90.00
#
_symmetry.space_group_name_H-M   'P 1'
#
loop_
_entity.id
_entity.type
_entity.pdbx_description
1 polymer ?
#
loop_
_entity_poly.entity_id
_entity_poly.type
_entity_poly.pdbx_seq_one_letter_code
_entity_poly.pdbx_strand_id
1 'polypeptide(L)'
;MTVIVLEPNESSNAENETAVDGELDVPRRNAFGHDFRDFEKESMRNAIVQECYRKNHIYQTCEFANKKKEEYGKLNKAEMSIWECCELLKDYVDESDPDLDEPQIDHLLQTAEAIRRHHPHEHWLHLTALIHDLGKVLLHPAFGEEPQWCAVVFQGKSGLSEPSIQHQAMHRHGAYTFLMNDEDKEMLKWLQVFNKYDLYSKSKVKINQEEVKPYYLSLIKKYFPEKLKW
;
A
#
# COMPACT_ATOMS: atom_id res chain seq x y z
N MET A 1 25.15 40.74 -47.23
CA MET A 1 24.06 40.52 -46.26
C MET A 1 24.18 39.07 -45.82
N THR A 2 24.95 38.84 -44.76
CA THR A 2 25.22 37.51 -44.21
C THR A 2 24.62 37.50 -42.82
N VAL A 3 23.61 36.66 -42.58
CA VAL A 3 23.45 35.99 -41.29
C VAL A 3 22.90 34.60 -41.60
N ILE A 4 23.80 33.63 -41.42
CA ILE A 4 23.54 32.21 -41.28
C ILE A 4 22.80 32.07 -39.94
N VAL A 5 21.58 31.53 -39.97
CA VAL A 5 20.88 31.21 -38.72
C VAL A 5 21.48 29.92 -38.19
N LEU A 6 22.21 30.07 -37.09
CA LEU A 6 22.82 29.00 -36.31
C LEU A 6 21.71 28.23 -35.57
N GLU A 7 21.65 26.91 -35.78
CA GLU A 7 21.01 26.00 -34.82
C GLU A 7 21.93 25.87 -33.60
N PRO A 8 21.44 26.07 -32.36
CA PRO A 8 22.21 25.71 -31.18
C PRO A 8 22.13 24.20 -30.98
N ASN A 9 23.26 23.55 -31.25
CA ASN A 9 23.60 22.23 -30.76
C ASN A 9 23.93 22.36 -29.26
N GLU A 10 23.00 21.98 -28.38
CA GLU A 10 23.32 21.71 -26.98
C GLU A 10 23.20 20.21 -26.71
N SER A 11 24.24 19.49 -27.10
CA SER A 11 24.68 18.33 -26.35
C SER A 11 25.46 18.84 -25.13
N SER A 12 24.85 18.82 -23.96
CA SER A 12 25.58 18.97 -22.70
C SER A 12 25.04 17.98 -21.66
N ASN A 13 25.83 16.93 -21.48
CA ASN A 13 26.02 16.19 -20.24
C ASN A 13 24.77 15.65 -19.53
N ALA A 14 24.16 14.62 -20.12
CA ALA A 14 23.55 13.57 -19.32
C ALA A 14 24.66 12.63 -18.83
N GLU A 15 25.27 12.92 -17.67
CA GLU A 15 25.95 11.91 -16.85
C GLU A 15 26.35 12.50 -15.48
N ASN A 16 26.00 11.75 -14.43
CA ASN A 16 26.45 11.84 -13.04
C ASN A 16 25.98 13.02 -12.18
N GLU A 17 24.81 12.83 -11.55
CA GLU A 17 24.65 13.17 -10.14
C GLU A 17 24.37 11.89 -9.33
N THR A 18 25.48 11.35 -8.82
CA THR A 18 25.63 10.53 -7.61
C THR A 18 24.38 9.86 -7.05
N ALA A 19 24.26 8.54 -7.28
CA ALA A 19 23.48 7.66 -6.43
C ALA A 19 23.97 7.80 -4.98
N VAL A 20 23.19 8.49 -4.15
CA VAL A 20 23.33 8.42 -2.70
C VAL A 20 22.80 7.04 -2.30
N ASP A 21 23.70 6.23 -1.78
CA ASP A 21 23.46 4.86 -1.35
C ASP A 21 22.23 4.81 -0.41
N GLY A 22 21.18 4.11 -0.83
CA GLY A 22 20.07 3.68 0.06
C GLY A 22 18.80 4.54 0.11
N GLU A 23 18.66 5.64 -0.65
CA GLU A 23 17.43 6.42 -0.63
C GLU A 23 16.51 6.12 -1.83
N LEU A 24 15.27 5.68 -1.56
CA LEU A 24 14.26 5.45 -2.61
C LEU A 24 14.11 6.72 -3.48
N ASP A 25 14.40 6.58 -4.77
CA ASP A 25 14.10 7.59 -5.79
C ASP A 25 12.57 7.76 -5.87
N VAL A 26 12.09 8.86 -5.31
CA VAL A 26 10.66 9.16 -5.22
C VAL A 26 10.20 9.68 -6.59
N PRO A 27 9.28 8.98 -7.28
CA PRO A 27 8.77 9.47 -8.55
C PRO A 27 8.13 10.85 -8.36
N ARG A 28 8.36 11.77 -9.31
CA ARG A 28 7.72 13.09 -9.26
C ARG A 28 6.20 13.03 -9.38
N ARG A 29 5.66 11.97 -9.98
CA ARG A 29 4.24 11.80 -10.31
C ARG A 29 3.80 10.34 -10.10
N ASN A 30 2.53 10.15 -9.77
CA ASN A 30 1.88 8.85 -9.59
C ASN A 30 1.64 8.14 -10.93
N ALA A 31 1.00 6.96 -10.88
CA ALA A 31 0.75 6.12 -12.05
C ALA A 31 -0.12 6.80 -13.14
N PHE A 32 -0.83 7.87 -12.78
CA PHE A 32 -1.66 8.67 -13.69
C PHE A 32 -0.96 9.95 -14.17
N GLY A 33 0.28 10.21 -13.75
CA GLY A 33 1.01 11.43 -14.09
C GLY A 33 0.62 12.66 -13.26
N HIS A 34 0.01 12.47 -12.09
CA HIS A 34 -0.39 13.52 -11.16
C HIS A 34 0.44 13.50 -9.89
N ASP A 35 0.23 14.45 -8.97
CA ASP A 35 0.87 14.40 -7.67
C ASP A 35 0.31 13.23 -6.83
N PHE A 36 1.16 12.62 -6.00
CA PHE A 36 0.74 11.51 -5.14
C PHE A 36 -0.27 11.97 -4.08
N ARG A 37 -1.33 11.19 -3.89
CA ARG A 37 -2.45 11.49 -2.98
C ARG A 37 -3.12 12.84 -3.25
N ASP A 38 -3.27 13.20 -4.53
CA ASP A 38 -4.06 14.36 -4.95
C ASP A 38 -5.57 14.04 -4.92
N PHE A 39 -6.23 14.47 -3.85
CA PHE A 39 -7.68 14.29 -3.66
C PHE A 39 -8.52 15.46 -4.19
N GLU A 40 -7.91 16.59 -4.55
CA GLU A 40 -8.63 17.80 -4.94
C GLU A 40 -8.94 17.83 -6.44
N LYS A 41 -8.17 17.08 -7.24
CA LYS A 41 -8.38 17.01 -8.68
C LYS A 41 -9.71 16.35 -9.03
N GLU A 42 -10.50 17.00 -9.87
CA GLU A 42 -11.69 16.38 -10.44
C GLU A 42 -11.30 15.28 -11.44
N SER A 43 -11.61 14.03 -11.09
CA SER A 43 -11.38 12.87 -11.95
C SER A 43 -12.37 11.75 -11.58
N MET A 44 -12.61 10.82 -12.52
CA MET A 44 -13.43 9.64 -12.24
C MET A 44 -12.86 8.80 -11.09
N ARG A 45 -11.53 8.73 -10.97
CA ARG A 45 -10.86 8.03 -9.88
C ARG A 45 -11.15 8.71 -8.54
N ASN A 46 -11.01 10.03 -8.47
CA ASN A 46 -11.29 10.77 -7.24
C ASN A 46 -12.77 10.72 -6.84
N ALA A 47 -13.70 10.64 -7.80
CA ALA A 47 -15.12 10.41 -7.48
C ALA A 47 -15.37 9.05 -6.80
N ILE A 48 -14.70 7.99 -7.27
CA ILE A 48 -14.76 6.65 -6.64
C ILE A 48 -14.16 6.69 -5.23
N VAL A 49 -12.96 7.29 -5.10
CA VAL A 49 -12.27 7.43 -3.82
C VAL A 49 -13.10 8.23 -2.82
N GLN A 50 -13.68 9.36 -3.25
CA GLN A 50 -14.54 10.20 -2.43
C GLN A 50 -15.77 9.44 -1.94
N GLU A 51 -16.43 8.66 -2.80
CA GLU A 51 -17.58 7.85 -2.41
C GLU A 51 -17.22 6.72 -1.44
N CYS A 52 -16.05 6.09 -1.65
CA CYS A 52 -15.52 5.08 -0.73
C CYS A 52 -15.30 5.67 0.67
N TYR A 53 -14.60 6.80 0.76
CA TYR A 53 -14.39 7.51 2.03
C TYR A 53 -15.70 8.02 2.63
N ARG A 54 -16.62 8.57 1.83
CA ARG A 54 -17.92 9.03 2.32
C ARG A 54 -18.69 7.90 3.00
N LYS A 55 -18.76 6.71 2.39
CA LYS A 55 -19.39 5.53 3.01
C LYS A 55 -18.65 5.08 4.26
N ASN A 56 -17.32 5.02 4.20
CA ASN A 56 -16.49 4.67 5.35
C ASN A 56 -16.81 5.58 6.56
N HIS A 57 -16.84 6.90 6.37
CA HIS A 57 -17.07 7.86 7.46
C HIS A 57 -18.48 7.75 8.05
N ILE A 58 -19.47 7.37 7.24
CA ILE A 58 -20.87 7.24 7.68
C ILE A 58 -21.08 5.93 8.46
N TYR A 59 -20.47 4.83 8.00
CA TYR A 59 -20.82 3.48 8.47
C TYR A 59 -19.78 2.85 9.42
N GLN A 60 -18.55 3.37 9.49
CA GLN A 60 -17.54 2.90 10.45
C GLN A 60 -17.84 3.39 11.86
N THR A 61 -18.77 2.71 12.54
CA THR A 61 -19.10 2.96 13.94
C THR A 61 -18.34 2.00 14.87
N CYS A 62 -18.26 2.33 16.16
CA CYS A 62 -17.69 1.42 17.16
C CYS A 62 -18.43 0.08 17.20
N GLU A 63 -19.77 0.11 17.08
CA GLU A 63 -20.59 -1.09 17.00
C GLU A 63 -20.24 -1.94 15.77
N PHE A 64 -20.11 -1.30 14.60
CA PHE A 64 -19.71 -1.97 13.37
C PHE A 64 -18.33 -2.63 13.51
N ALA A 65 -17.32 -1.88 13.98
CA ALA A 65 -15.96 -2.39 14.16
C ALA A 65 -15.92 -3.57 15.15
N ASN A 66 -16.62 -3.48 16.28
CA ASN A 66 -16.69 -4.56 17.27
C ASN A 66 -17.33 -5.82 16.68
N LYS A 67 -18.44 -5.67 15.93
CA LYS A 67 -19.10 -6.79 15.25
C LYS A 67 -18.18 -7.45 14.25
N LYS A 68 -17.46 -6.67 13.43
CA LYS A 68 -16.49 -7.21 12.45
C LYS A 68 -15.33 -7.92 13.12
N LYS A 69 -14.82 -7.39 14.23
CA LYS A 69 -13.77 -8.05 15.02
C LYS A 69 -14.25 -9.39 15.59
N GLU A 70 -15.48 -9.48 16.10
CA GLU A 70 -16.04 -10.73 16.58
C GLU A 70 -16.27 -11.74 15.45
N GLU A 71 -16.75 -11.26 14.30
CA GLU A 71 -17.01 -12.08 13.12
C GLU A 71 -15.72 -12.69 12.56
N TYR A 72 -14.73 -11.85 12.24
CA TYR A 72 -13.51 -12.24 11.53
C TYR A 72 -12.39 -12.70 12.47
N GLY A 73 -12.45 -12.39 13.76
CA GLY A 73 -11.51 -12.91 14.76
C GLY A 73 -11.59 -14.43 14.96
N LYS A 74 -12.62 -15.09 14.40
CA LYS A 74 -12.79 -16.55 14.44
C LYS A 74 -11.87 -17.30 13.48
N LEU A 75 -11.35 -16.62 12.44
CA LEU A 75 -10.45 -17.19 11.43
C LEU A 75 -10.95 -18.55 10.90
N ASN A 76 -12.22 -18.59 10.47
CA ASN A 76 -12.91 -19.80 10.07
C ASN A 76 -13.54 -19.70 8.67
N LYS A 77 -13.07 -18.75 7.85
CA LYS A 77 -13.56 -18.52 6.49
C LYS A 77 -12.83 -19.40 5.48
N ALA A 78 -11.52 -19.60 5.64
CA ALA A 78 -10.74 -20.46 4.76
C ALA A 78 -9.47 -21.02 5.41
N GLU A 79 -8.90 -22.04 4.79
CA GLU A 79 -7.56 -22.54 5.10
C GLU A 79 -6.71 -22.53 3.82
N MET A 80 -5.73 -21.63 3.76
CA MET A 80 -4.89 -21.43 2.57
C MET A 80 -3.51 -20.85 2.94
N SER A 81 -2.57 -20.94 2.02
CA SER A 81 -1.24 -20.34 2.11
C SER A 81 -1.31 -18.83 1.85
N ILE A 82 -0.25 -18.12 2.25
CA ILE A 82 -0.11 -16.69 1.96
C ILE A 82 -0.13 -16.43 0.45
N TRP A 83 0.54 -17.26 -0.35
CA TRP A 83 0.60 -17.06 -1.80
C TRP A 83 -0.75 -17.28 -2.48
N GLU A 84 -1.52 -18.29 -2.04
CA GLU A 84 -2.91 -18.46 -2.51
C GLU A 84 -3.76 -17.23 -2.16
N CYS A 85 -3.56 -16.62 -0.99
CA CYS A 85 -4.21 -15.35 -0.64
C CYS A 85 -3.81 -14.21 -1.58
N CYS A 86 -2.52 -14.08 -1.92
CA CYS A 86 -2.07 -13.08 -2.90
C CYS A 86 -2.76 -13.30 -4.25
N GLU A 87 -2.89 -14.54 -4.71
CA GLU A 87 -3.53 -14.88 -5.98
C GLU A 87 -5.04 -14.56 -6.00
N LEU A 88 -5.74 -14.60 -4.86
CA LEU A 88 -7.13 -14.13 -4.77
C LEU A 88 -7.26 -12.61 -5.01
N LEU A 89 -6.20 -11.85 -4.73
CA LEU A 89 -6.19 -10.38 -4.87
C LEU A 89 -5.83 -9.90 -6.29
N LYS A 90 -5.70 -10.81 -7.26
CA LYS A 90 -5.42 -10.48 -8.66
C LYS A 90 -6.58 -9.78 -9.38
N ASP A 91 -7.81 -9.97 -8.89
CA ASP A 91 -9.04 -9.46 -9.52
C ASP A 91 -9.60 -8.23 -8.79
N TYR A 92 -8.88 -7.72 -7.78
CA TYR A 92 -9.32 -6.60 -6.95
C TYR A 92 -8.49 -5.35 -7.20
N VAL A 93 -9.19 -4.25 -7.48
CA VAL A 93 -8.63 -2.90 -7.54
C VAL A 93 -9.18 -2.12 -6.36
N ASP A 94 -8.29 -1.56 -5.55
CA ASP A 94 -8.65 -0.78 -4.35
C ASP A 94 -9.42 0.49 -4.75
N GLU A 95 -10.65 0.68 -4.28
CA GLU A 95 -11.44 1.88 -4.59
C GLU A 95 -11.00 3.14 -3.84
N SER A 96 -10.20 3.01 -2.77
CA SER A 96 -9.73 4.12 -1.94
C SER A 96 -8.42 4.74 -2.41
N ASP A 97 -7.70 4.11 -3.34
CA ASP A 97 -6.36 4.53 -3.76
C ASP A 97 -6.40 5.55 -4.92
N PRO A 98 -6.06 6.83 -4.71
CA PRO A 98 -6.06 7.81 -5.81
C PRO A 98 -4.89 7.60 -6.80
N ASP A 99 -3.89 6.78 -6.45
CA ASP A 99 -2.59 6.74 -7.13
C ASP A 99 -2.39 5.52 -8.04
N LEU A 100 -3.22 4.48 -7.90
CA LEU A 100 -3.07 3.22 -8.62
C LEU A 100 -4.44 2.54 -8.84
N ASP A 101 -4.69 2.01 -10.02
CA ASP A 101 -5.87 1.20 -10.42
C ASP A 101 -5.47 -0.19 -10.95
N GLU A 102 -4.26 -0.65 -10.60
CA GLU A 102 -3.80 -2.01 -10.89
C GLU A 102 -4.33 -3.03 -9.86
N PRO A 103 -4.35 -4.33 -10.20
CA PRO A 103 -4.60 -5.40 -9.25
C PRO A 103 -3.80 -5.28 -7.97
N GLN A 104 -4.44 -5.60 -6.84
CA GLN A 104 -3.83 -5.50 -5.53
C GLN A 104 -2.57 -6.38 -5.39
N ILE A 105 -2.51 -7.55 -6.03
CA ILE A 105 -1.29 -8.38 -6.06
C ILE A 105 -0.08 -7.64 -6.68
N ASP A 106 -0.30 -6.80 -7.69
CA ASP A 106 0.77 -6.04 -8.33
C ASP A 106 1.34 -5.01 -7.33
N HIS A 107 0.48 -4.35 -6.54
CA HIS A 107 0.90 -3.43 -5.49
C HIS A 107 1.71 -4.12 -4.37
N LEU A 108 1.30 -5.32 -3.93
CA LEU A 108 2.05 -6.10 -2.93
C LEU A 108 3.48 -6.36 -3.41
N LEU A 109 3.63 -6.81 -4.66
CA LEU A 109 4.93 -7.14 -5.25
C LEU A 109 5.76 -5.90 -5.54
N GLN A 110 5.15 -4.79 -5.99
CA GLN A 110 5.83 -3.51 -6.20
C GLN A 110 6.46 -3.00 -4.90
N THR A 111 5.70 -3.02 -3.81
CA THR A 111 6.19 -2.60 -2.49
C THR A 111 7.31 -3.51 -2.01
N ALA A 112 7.11 -4.84 -2.09
CA ALA A 112 8.09 -5.81 -1.62
C ALA A 112 9.41 -5.76 -2.42
N GLU A 113 9.35 -5.67 -3.75
CA GLU A 113 10.54 -5.56 -4.60
C GLU A 113 11.21 -4.19 -4.51
N ALA A 114 10.46 -3.11 -4.23
CA ALA A 114 11.06 -1.81 -3.95
C ALA A 114 11.88 -1.83 -2.66
N ILE A 115 11.33 -2.40 -1.58
CA ILE A 115 12.08 -2.59 -0.33
C ILE A 115 13.29 -3.49 -0.57
N ARG A 116 13.11 -4.64 -1.25
CA ARG A 116 14.17 -5.61 -1.49
C ARG A 116 15.38 -5.02 -2.21
N ARG A 117 15.18 -4.07 -3.13
CA ARG A 117 16.26 -3.38 -3.84
C ARG A 117 17.08 -2.47 -2.92
N HIS A 118 16.44 -1.80 -1.96
CA HIS A 118 17.10 -0.81 -1.09
C HIS A 118 17.56 -1.37 0.25
N HIS A 119 16.94 -2.48 0.70
CA HIS A 119 17.19 -3.14 1.97
C HIS A 119 17.41 -4.64 1.77
N PRO A 120 18.42 -5.06 0.98
CA PRO A 120 18.55 -6.44 0.52
C PRO A 120 18.73 -7.48 1.63
N HIS A 121 19.10 -7.08 2.84
CA HIS A 121 19.38 -7.97 3.98
C HIS A 121 18.19 -8.07 4.96
N GLU A 122 17.21 -7.19 4.83
CA GLU A 122 16.05 -7.05 5.71
C GLU A 122 14.89 -7.93 5.24
N HIS A 123 15.14 -9.24 5.13
CA HIS A 123 14.18 -10.20 4.55
C HIS A 123 12.80 -10.19 5.23
N TRP A 124 12.75 -9.88 6.53
CA TRP A 124 11.50 -9.75 7.27
C TRP A 124 10.65 -8.58 6.73
N LEU A 125 11.29 -7.48 6.32
CA LEU A 125 10.62 -6.29 5.80
C LEU A 125 10.08 -6.53 4.38
N HIS A 126 10.77 -7.35 3.57
CA HIS A 126 10.26 -7.78 2.27
C HIS A 126 8.96 -8.58 2.44
N LEU A 127 8.95 -9.48 3.43
CA LEU A 127 7.78 -10.28 3.74
C LEU A 127 6.65 -9.43 4.33
N THR A 128 6.96 -8.49 5.22
CA THR A 128 6.00 -7.51 5.73
C THR A 128 5.33 -6.76 4.59
N ALA A 129 6.09 -6.29 3.59
CA ALA A 129 5.53 -5.66 2.41
C ALA A 129 4.67 -6.59 1.54
N LEU A 130 5.04 -7.85 1.39
CA LEU A 130 4.19 -8.80 0.65
C LEU A 130 2.84 -9.01 1.34
N ILE A 131 2.80 -9.03 2.67
CA ILE A 131 1.60 -9.44 3.42
C ILE A 131 0.74 -8.27 3.92
N HIS A 132 1.22 -7.03 3.82
CA HIS A 132 0.63 -5.88 4.53
C HIS A 132 -0.86 -5.66 4.22
N ASP A 133 -1.26 -5.93 2.98
CA ASP A 133 -2.61 -5.64 2.45
C ASP A 133 -3.46 -6.90 2.23
N LEU A 134 -3.03 -8.07 2.73
CA LEU A 134 -3.78 -9.32 2.57
C LEU A 134 -5.14 -9.32 3.26
N GLY A 135 -5.37 -8.39 4.20
CA GLY A 135 -6.69 -8.15 4.78
C GLY A 135 -7.77 -7.76 3.76
N LYS A 136 -7.38 -7.29 2.56
CA LYS A 136 -8.32 -7.03 1.45
C LYS A 136 -8.99 -8.29 0.90
N VAL A 137 -8.57 -9.48 1.34
CA VAL A 137 -9.26 -10.73 0.99
C VAL A 137 -10.69 -10.78 1.51
N LEU A 138 -11.06 -9.93 2.49
CA LEU A 138 -12.44 -9.76 2.96
C LEU A 138 -13.43 -9.35 1.85
N LEU A 139 -12.93 -8.75 0.76
CA LEU A 139 -13.72 -8.38 -0.41
C LEU A 139 -14.11 -9.61 -1.25
N HIS A 140 -13.44 -10.75 -1.05
CA HIS A 140 -13.69 -11.95 -1.80
C HIS A 140 -14.93 -12.70 -1.28
N PRO A 141 -15.79 -13.25 -2.17
CA PRO A 141 -17.02 -13.95 -1.77
C PRO A 141 -16.79 -15.09 -0.78
N ALA A 142 -15.62 -15.73 -0.81
CA ALA A 142 -15.26 -16.78 0.15
C ALA A 142 -15.08 -16.28 1.60
N PHE A 143 -14.87 -14.98 1.80
CA PHE A 143 -14.59 -14.38 3.11
C PHE A 143 -15.77 -13.60 3.68
N GLY A 144 -16.60 -13.03 2.82
CA GLY A 144 -17.81 -12.32 3.24
C GLY A 144 -18.32 -11.32 2.21
N GLU A 145 -17.58 -11.08 1.13
CA GLU A 145 -17.94 -10.09 0.11
C GLU A 145 -18.16 -8.70 0.75
N GLU A 146 -17.25 -8.33 1.66
CA GLU A 146 -17.35 -7.04 2.33
C GLU A 146 -17.26 -5.91 1.30
N PRO A 147 -18.02 -4.83 1.47
CA PRO A 147 -17.88 -3.68 0.59
C PRO A 147 -16.52 -3.01 0.83
N GLN A 148 -15.90 -2.45 -0.22
CA GLN A 148 -14.52 -1.95 -0.18
C GLN A 148 -14.25 -0.98 0.98
N TRP A 149 -15.20 -0.08 1.28
CA TRP A 149 -15.10 0.88 2.37
C TRP A 149 -14.88 0.24 3.75
N CYS A 150 -15.17 -1.05 3.93
CA CYS A 150 -14.92 -1.79 5.18
C CYS A 150 -13.45 -2.18 5.37
N ALA A 151 -12.73 -2.49 4.29
CA ALA A 151 -11.46 -3.23 4.33
C ALA A 151 -10.22 -2.38 4.04
N VAL A 152 -10.40 -1.18 3.49
CA VAL A 152 -9.30 -0.35 2.94
C VAL A 152 -8.79 0.75 3.89
N VAL A 153 -9.30 0.83 5.12
CA VAL A 153 -8.87 1.84 6.10
C VAL A 153 -8.63 1.20 7.47
N PHE A 154 -7.41 1.34 7.98
CA PHE A 154 -7.01 0.82 9.29
C PHE A 154 -7.84 1.44 10.43
N GLN A 155 -8.36 0.56 11.29
CA GLN A 155 -9.16 0.88 12.47
C GLN A 155 -8.24 1.04 13.70
N GLY A 156 -8.00 2.27 14.14
CA GLY A 156 -7.40 2.50 15.46
C GLY A 156 -8.42 2.31 16.58
N LYS A 157 -7.93 2.29 17.82
CA LYS A 157 -8.74 2.06 19.02
C LYS A 157 -9.80 3.16 19.20
N SER A 158 -11.06 2.72 19.10
CA SER A 158 -12.34 3.28 19.55
C SER A 158 -12.33 4.57 20.40
N GLY A 159 -13.16 5.55 19.99
CA GLY A 159 -13.69 6.60 20.87
C GLY A 159 -13.74 8.01 20.30
N LEU A 160 -13.12 8.26 19.14
CA LEU A 160 -13.01 9.60 18.56
C LEU A 160 -13.94 9.74 17.34
N SER A 161 -14.50 10.93 17.18
CA SER A 161 -15.60 11.26 16.25
C SER A 161 -15.25 11.22 14.76
N GLU A 162 -14.02 10.83 14.39
CA GLU A 162 -13.53 10.85 13.00
C GLU A 162 -12.87 9.49 12.67
N PRO A 163 -13.62 8.53 12.08
CA PRO A 163 -13.18 7.14 11.91
C PRO A 163 -12.25 6.83 10.73
N SER A 164 -11.65 7.82 10.09
CA SER A 164 -10.96 7.61 8.81
C SER A 164 -9.73 8.49 8.73
N ILE A 165 -8.64 7.99 8.13
CA ILE A 165 -7.33 8.67 8.10
C ILE A 165 -6.60 8.62 9.46
N GLN A 166 -6.91 7.71 10.39
CA GLN A 166 -6.20 7.69 11.68
C GLN A 166 -4.70 7.45 11.54
N HIS A 167 -4.29 6.49 10.69
CA HIS A 167 -2.88 6.17 10.55
C HIS A 167 -2.10 7.23 9.77
N GLN A 168 -2.61 7.70 8.64
CA GLN A 168 -1.98 8.78 7.87
C GLN A 168 -1.98 10.10 8.64
N ALA A 169 -3.06 10.46 9.33
CA ALA A 169 -3.07 11.63 10.20
C ALA A 169 -2.02 11.47 11.32
N MET A 170 -1.84 10.25 11.85
CA MET A 170 -0.82 9.96 12.86
C MET A 170 0.61 10.05 12.32
N HIS A 171 0.99 9.25 11.32
CA HIS A 171 2.39 9.16 10.89
C HIS A 171 2.86 10.30 9.97
N ARG A 172 1.94 10.98 9.28
CA ARG A 172 2.26 12.10 8.38
C ARG A 172 1.98 13.48 9.00
N HIS A 173 0.97 13.59 9.88
CA HIS A 173 0.55 14.88 10.44
C HIS A 173 0.64 14.96 11.97
N GLY A 174 1.12 13.92 12.67
CA GLY A 174 1.29 13.92 14.13
C GLY A 174 -0.02 13.92 14.93
N ALA A 175 -1.15 13.61 14.30
CA ALA A 175 -2.43 13.46 14.99
C ALA A 175 -2.43 12.22 15.89
N TYR A 176 -3.34 12.16 16.87
CA TYR A 176 -3.53 10.98 17.74
C TYR A 176 -2.30 10.55 18.57
N THR A 177 -1.25 11.37 18.64
CA THR A 177 -0.02 11.07 19.43
C THR A 177 -0.29 10.87 20.92
N PHE A 178 -1.36 11.46 21.45
CA PHE A 178 -1.82 11.25 22.83
C PHE A 178 -2.37 9.83 23.09
N LEU A 179 -2.65 9.04 22.05
CA LEU A 179 -3.05 7.64 22.16
C LEU A 179 -1.86 6.67 22.11
N MET A 180 -0.67 7.16 21.78
CA MET A 180 0.53 6.33 21.58
C MET A 180 1.21 6.00 22.90
N ASN A 181 1.59 4.73 23.08
CA ASN A 181 2.53 4.30 24.11
C ASN A 181 3.99 4.44 23.61
N ASP A 182 4.97 4.03 24.43
CA ASP A 182 6.38 4.17 24.05
C ASP A 182 6.82 3.21 22.93
N GLU A 183 6.24 2.01 22.86
CA GLU A 183 6.47 1.06 21.77
C GLU A 183 5.94 1.62 20.44
N ASP A 184 4.75 2.24 20.43
CA ASP A 184 4.17 2.89 19.25
C ASP A 184 5.10 3.99 18.70
N LYS A 185 5.75 4.75 19.58
CA LYS A 185 6.70 5.81 19.19
C LYS A 185 7.97 5.25 18.58
N GLU A 186 8.46 4.12 19.08
CA GLU A 186 9.61 3.42 18.51
C GLU A 186 9.26 2.84 17.13
N MET A 187 8.08 2.22 17.00
CA MET A 187 7.59 1.63 15.76
C MET A 187 7.24 2.66 14.69
N LEU A 188 6.92 3.89 15.07
CA LEU A 188 6.62 4.98 14.14
C LEU A 188 7.72 5.19 13.09
N LYS A 189 8.99 5.00 13.47
CA LYS A 189 10.13 5.13 12.54
C LYS A 189 10.07 4.08 11.43
N TRP A 190 9.81 2.82 11.79
CA TRP A 190 9.69 1.72 10.84
C TRP A 190 8.47 1.88 9.93
N LEU A 191 7.38 2.39 10.51
CA LEU A 191 6.19 2.70 9.75
C LEU A 191 6.43 3.80 8.70
N GLN A 192 7.17 4.84 9.04
CA GLN A 192 7.51 5.91 8.09
C GLN A 192 8.38 5.38 6.94
N VAL A 193 9.35 4.53 7.26
CA VAL A 193 10.16 3.83 6.24
C VAL A 193 9.27 3.00 5.33
N PHE A 194 8.39 2.16 5.91
CA PHE A 194 7.46 1.33 5.16
C PHE A 194 6.53 2.16 4.27
N ASN A 195 5.92 3.23 4.81
CA ASN A 195 4.96 4.05 4.07
C ASN A 195 5.58 4.73 2.85
N LYS A 196 6.89 5.05 2.88
CA LYS A 196 7.61 5.57 1.72
C LYS A 196 7.55 4.57 0.56
N TYR A 197 7.79 3.29 0.82
CA TYR A 197 7.76 2.25 -0.21
C TYR A 197 6.33 1.91 -0.64
N ASP A 198 5.41 1.74 0.30
CA ASP A 198 3.99 1.51 0.01
C ASP A 198 3.41 2.62 -0.91
N LEU A 199 3.69 3.89 -0.60
CA LEU A 199 3.20 5.00 -1.42
C LEU A 199 3.91 5.13 -2.77
N TYR A 200 5.24 5.18 -2.76
CA TYR A 200 6.01 5.63 -3.93
C TYR A 200 6.46 4.49 -4.86
N SER A 201 6.22 3.22 -4.50
CA SER A 201 6.46 2.08 -5.40
C SER A 201 5.31 1.84 -6.39
N LYS A 202 4.15 2.47 -6.18
CA LYS A 202 2.96 2.35 -7.02
C LYS A 202 3.26 2.76 -8.46
N SER A 203 3.06 1.82 -9.38
CA SER A 203 3.44 2.00 -10.78
C SER A 203 2.55 1.20 -11.73
N LYS A 204 2.53 1.60 -13.01
CA LYS A 204 1.96 0.81 -14.11
C LYS A 204 2.83 -0.36 -14.54
N VAL A 205 4.10 -0.38 -14.10
CA VAL A 205 5.03 -1.47 -14.42
C VAL A 205 4.74 -2.67 -13.52
N LYS A 206 4.39 -3.79 -14.15
CA LYS A 206 4.08 -5.04 -13.44
C LYS A 206 5.36 -5.80 -13.11
N ILE A 207 5.37 -6.43 -11.94
CA ILE A 207 6.44 -7.35 -11.54
C ILE A 207 6.17 -8.71 -12.17
N ASN A 208 7.22 -9.34 -12.72
CA ASN A 208 7.11 -10.70 -13.23
C ASN A 208 6.91 -11.69 -12.09
N GLN A 209 5.67 -12.11 -11.88
CA GLN A 209 5.30 -12.97 -10.75
C GLN A 209 6.07 -14.29 -10.75
N GLU A 210 6.25 -14.92 -11.91
CA GLU A 210 6.95 -16.21 -12.03
C GLU A 210 8.42 -16.13 -11.62
N GLU A 211 9.06 -14.98 -11.86
CA GLU A 211 10.46 -14.75 -11.52
C GLU A 211 10.65 -14.55 -10.00
N VAL A 212 9.74 -13.82 -9.36
CA VAL A 212 9.87 -13.47 -7.93
C VAL A 212 9.22 -14.49 -7.00
N LYS A 213 8.25 -15.27 -7.47
CA LYS A 213 7.49 -16.26 -6.69
C LYS A 213 8.39 -17.24 -5.91
N PRO A 214 9.46 -17.84 -6.49
CA PRO A 214 10.33 -18.75 -5.75
C PRO A 214 10.98 -18.10 -4.52
N TYR A 215 11.38 -16.83 -4.63
CA TYR A 215 11.97 -16.08 -3.53
C TYR A 215 10.95 -15.88 -2.40
N TYR A 216 9.76 -15.36 -2.72
CA TYR A 216 8.73 -15.11 -1.71
C TYR A 216 8.17 -16.38 -1.08
N LEU A 217 8.02 -17.47 -1.84
CA LEU A 217 7.67 -18.77 -1.28
C LEU A 217 8.71 -19.26 -0.27
N SER A 218 10.01 -19.04 -0.54
CA SER A 218 11.08 -19.39 0.41
C SER A 218 11.01 -18.56 1.70
N LEU A 219 10.66 -17.27 1.61
CA LEU A 219 10.45 -16.40 2.76
C LEU A 219 9.20 -16.82 3.54
N ILE A 220 8.07 -17.03 2.87
CA ILE A 220 6.82 -17.49 3.50
C ILE A 220 7.08 -18.77 4.29
N LYS A 221 7.74 -19.76 3.68
CA LYS A 221 8.09 -21.04 4.34
C LYS A 221 9.00 -20.86 5.57
N LYS A 222 9.83 -19.82 5.61
CA LYS A 222 10.70 -19.53 6.75
C LYS A 222 9.94 -18.99 7.96
N TYR A 223 8.90 -18.18 7.73
CA TYR A 223 8.22 -17.42 8.80
C TYR A 223 6.82 -17.95 9.15
N PHE A 224 6.17 -18.67 8.24
CA PHE A 224 4.79 -19.12 8.40
C PHE A 224 4.66 -20.63 8.13
N PRO A 225 3.64 -21.30 8.74
CA PRO A 225 3.24 -22.62 8.29
C PRO A 225 2.74 -22.59 6.85
N GLU A 226 2.68 -23.77 6.22
CA GLU A 226 2.24 -23.92 4.83
C GLU A 226 0.81 -23.42 4.60
N LYS A 227 -0.08 -23.66 5.57
CA LYS A 227 -1.48 -23.24 5.56
C LYS A 227 -1.79 -22.43 6.82
N LEU A 228 -2.55 -21.36 6.64
CA LEU A 228 -3.07 -20.49 7.69
C LEU A 228 -4.58 -20.59 7.70
N LYS A 229 -5.16 -20.35 8.88
CA LYS A 229 -6.60 -20.13 9.04
C LYS A 229 -6.88 -18.65 8.86
N TRP A 230 -7.81 -18.35 7.97
CA TRP A 230 -8.22 -17.00 7.57
C TRP A 230 -9.67 -16.75 7.96
#